data_AF-A0A533YYN4-F1
#
_entry.id   AF-A0A533YYN4-F1
#
_cell.length_a   1.000
_cell.length_b   1.000
_cell.length_c   1.000
_cell.angle_alpha   90.00
_cell.angle_beta   90.00
_cell.angle_gamma   90.00
#
_symmetry.space_group_name_H-M   'P 1'
#
loop_
_entity.id
_entity.type
_entity.pdbx_description
1 polymer ?
#
loop_
_entity_poly.entity_id
_entity_poly.type
_entity_poly.pdbx_seq_one_letter_code
_entity_poly.pdbx_strand_id
1 'polypeptide(L)'
;GTRTAETSLSLKDGESVVLAGLIQPEDRTTVQKVRGLGDIPVLGEVFKTTTRDVVTTDVILTITPHIVRALELPPVDDQAFWSGTEEAYGLKQLFPDTGAGKGISGAAPMRPTPAPPGAPSPAPSSPGSQVPRQPPLGVLSLLPPDRTASVGEEIRLDVLVTNIEDLAEGTLTISYDPKVLEFRQAFEGEFLMREGTASVTTAANPATGTVAVRLTRPEGSKGVTGTGVLATLAFVAKEPGASPVAIQTSQLLSAAKAPLSATGGQGNVRVQ
;
A
#
# COMPACT_ATOMS: atom_id res chain seq x y z
N GLY A 1 18.04 5.39 19.10
CA GLY A 1 19.36 4.79 18.88
C GLY A 1 19.18 3.50 18.13
N THR A 2 19.86 3.31 17.00
CA THR A 2 19.85 2.05 16.27
C THR A 2 20.77 1.06 16.98
N ARG A 3 20.30 -0.17 17.21
CA ARG A 3 21.11 -1.27 17.77
C ARG A 3 21.27 -2.31 16.67
N THR A 4 22.51 -2.57 16.27
CA THR A 4 22.87 -3.63 15.30
C THR A 4 23.49 -4.80 16.06
N ALA A 5 23.12 -6.02 15.67
CA ALA A 5 23.70 -7.26 16.18
C ALA A 5 24.01 -8.16 14.97
N GLU A 6 25.23 -8.69 14.91
CA GLU A 6 25.67 -9.60 13.85
C GLU A 6 25.68 -11.03 14.41
N THR A 7 25.06 -11.97 13.70
CA THR A 7 24.99 -13.38 14.15
C THR A 7 25.06 -14.28 12.92
N SER A 8 25.90 -15.31 12.96
CA SER A 8 26.03 -16.32 11.89
C SER A 8 25.37 -17.61 12.35
N LEU A 9 24.28 -18.01 11.69
CA LEU A 9 23.53 -19.24 11.95
C LEU A 9 23.39 -20.06 10.67
N SER A 10 23.36 -21.39 10.79
CA SER A 10 23.05 -22.31 9.71
C SER A 10 21.70 -22.97 10.00
N LEU A 11 20.73 -22.77 9.10
CA LEU A 11 19.35 -23.21 9.25
C LEU A 11 18.89 -23.95 7.99
N LYS A 12 17.93 -24.86 8.13
CA LYS A 12 17.27 -25.48 6.98
C LYS A 12 16.18 -24.57 6.42
N ASP A 13 15.78 -24.85 5.19
CA ASP A 13 14.65 -24.18 4.54
C ASP A 13 13.38 -24.32 5.40
N GLY A 14 12.74 -23.20 5.75
CA GLY A 14 11.54 -23.16 6.57
C GLY A 14 11.74 -23.33 8.09
N GLU A 15 12.98 -23.49 8.58
CA GLU A 15 13.25 -23.66 10.01
C GLU A 15 13.25 -22.30 10.74
N SER A 16 12.37 -22.14 11.73
CA SER A 16 12.24 -20.88 12.47
C SER A 16 13.18 -20.83 13.68
N VAL A 17 13.87 -19.72 13.89
CA VAL A 17 14.74 -19.51 15.05
C VAL A 17 14.49 -18.16 15.73
N VAL A 18 14.54 -18.17 17.07
CA VAL A 18 14.43 -16.97 17.89
C VAL A 18 15.82 -16.37 18.05
N LEU A 19 15.98 -15.11 17.63
CA LEU A 19 17.26 -14.41 17.67
C LEU A 19 17.48 -13.67 19.00
N ALA A 20 16.43 -13.00 19.48
CA ALA A 20 16.52 -12.15 20.67
C ALA A 20 15.16 -11.96 21.33
N GLY A 21 15.18 -11.77 22.65
CA GLY A 21 14.09 -11.22 23.45
C GLY A 21 14.52 -9.85 23.99
N LEU A 22 13.65 -8.84 23.87
CA LEU A 22 13.86 -7.53 24.46
C LEU A 22 12.84 -7.33 25.58
N ILE A 23 13.31 -7.19 26.81
CA ILE A 23 12.50 -6.81 27.96
C ILE A 23 12.71 -5.32 28.20
N GLN A 24 11.64 -4.54 28.12
CA GLN A 24 11.67 -3.11 28.37
C GLN A 24 10.76 -2.77 29.56
N PRO A 25 11.34 -2.50 30.75
CA PRO A 25 10.59 -1.98 31.88
C PRO A 25 10.35 -0.47 31.69
N GLU A 26 9.09 -0.06 31.72
CA GLU A 26 8.67 1.33 31.80
C GLU A 26 8.15 1.59 33.22
N ASP A 27 8.77 2.54 33.92
CA ASP A 27 8.39 2.96 35.27
C ASP A 27 7.74 4.34 35.18
N ARG A 28 6.43 4.40 35.42
CA ARG A 28 5.65 5.62 35.41
C ARG A 28 5.30 5.99 36.84
N THR A 29 5.94 7.04 37.34
CA THR A 29 5.60 7.62 38.65
C THR A 29 4.74 8.88 38.45
N THR A 30 3.51 8.84 38.95
CA THR A 30 2.56 9.96 38.93
C THR A 30 2.40 10.48 40.36
N VAL A 31 2.77 11.75 40.60
CA VAL A 31 2.55 12.41 41.89
C VAL A 31 1.40 13.41 41.75
N GLN A 32 0.28 13.13 42.39
CA GLN A 32 -0.83 14.07 42.53
C GLN A 32 -0.69 14.77 43.89
N LYS A 33 -0.83 16.09 43.93
CA LYS A 33 -0.75 16.85 45.19
C LYS A 33 -1.82 17.94 45.24
N VAL A 34 -2.34 18.21 46.44
CA VAL A 34 -3.27 19.32 46.67
C VAL A 34 -2.48 20.63 46.65
N ARG A 35 -2.92 21.61 45.84
CA ARG A 35 -2.26 22.92 45.70
C ARG A 35 -2.26 23.66 47.05
N GLY A 36 -1.09 24.12 47.49
CA GLY A 36 -0.89 24.81 48.77
C GLY A 36 -0.54 23.87 49.94
N LEU A 37 -1.38 22.85 50.19
CA LEU A 37 -1.19 21.91 51.30
C LEU A 37 -0.08 20.87 51.04
N GLY A 38 0.16 20.52 49.78
CA GLY A 38 1.17 19.52 49.39
C GLY A 38 2.62 19.97 49.57
N ASP A 39 2.89 21.26 49.81
CA ASP A 39 4.27 21.79 49.93
C ASP A 39 4.68 22.11 51.38
N ILE A 40 3.83 21.80 52.36
CA ILE A 40 4.11 22.03 53.79
C ILE A 40 5.13 21.02 54.29
N PRO A 41 6.29 21.45 54.84
CA PRO A 41 7.23 20.53 55.48
C PRO A 41 6.55 19.84 56.67
N VAL A 42 6.83 18.55 56.90
CA VAL A 42 6.22 17.67 57.93
C VAL A 42 4.81 17.15 57.60
N LEU A 43 3.91 17.95 57.00
CA LEU A 43 2.51 17.56 56.78
C LEU A 43 2.13 17.27 55.32
N GLY A 44 2.93 17.72 54.35
CA GLY A 44 2.59 17.67 52.92
C GLY A 44 2.45 16.26 52.34
N GLU A 45 3.03 15.24 52.96
CA GLU A 45 3.01 13.85 52.44
C GLU A 45 1.62 13.22 52.50
N VAL A 46 0.79 13.58 53.48
CA VAL A 46 -0.61 13.11 53.60
C VAL A 46 -1.50 13.72 52.51
N PHE A 47 -1.10 14.86 51.95
CA PHE A 47 -1.80 15.58 50.88
C PHE A 47 -1.19 15.33 49.49
N LYS A 48 -0.28 14.36 49.39
CA LYS A 48 0.26 13.84 48.14
C LYS A 48 -0.19 12.39 47.95
N THR A 49 -0.51 12.03 46.72
CA THR A 49 -0.73 10.66 46.29
C THR A 49 0.31 10.36 45.21
N THR A 50 1.23 9.44 45.52
CA THR A 50 2.20 8.94 44.56
C THR A 50 1.73 7.58 44.07
N THR A 51 1.39 7.50 42.79
CA THR A 51 1.08 6.25 42.10
C THR A 51 2.29 5.84 41.29
N ARG A 52 2.74 4.59 41.42
CA ARG A 52 3.84 4.02 40.64
C ARG A 52 3.30 2.86 39.82
N ASP A 53 3.35 2.99 38.52
CA ASP A 53 2.96 1.97 37.55
C ASP A 53 4.22 1.40 36.89
N VAL A 54 4.40 0.08 36.96
CA VAL A 54 5.51 -0.61 36.29
C VAL A 54 4.91 -1.45 35.16
N VAL A 55 5.26 -1.11 33.93
CA VAL A 55 4.79 -1.80 32.72
C VAL A 55 5.99 -2.52 32.08
N THR A 56 5.89 -3.83 31.89
CA THR A 56 6.95 -4.63 31.26
C THR A 56 6.50 -5.02 29.86
N THR A 57 7.28 -4.65 28.85
CA THR A 57 7.04 -5.04 27.45
C THR A 57 8.10 -6.03 26.99
N ASP A 58 7.66 -7.21 26.54
CA ASP A 58 8.52 -8.27 26.02
C ASP A 58 8.35 -8.38 24.50
N VAL A 59 9.44 -8.23 23.75
CA VAL A 59 9.45 -8.36 22.28
C VAL A 59 10.33 -9.53 21.88
N ILE A 60 9.78 -10.48 21.12
CA ILE A 60 10.50 -11.65 20.61
C ILE A 60 10.75 -11.46 19.12
N LEU A 61 12.01 -11.55 18.71
CA LEU A 61 12.41 -11.48 17.30
C LEU A 61 12.70 -12.90 16.78
N THR A 62 11.89 -13.33 15.81
CA THR A 62 12.01 -14.64 15.15
C THR A 62 12.23 -14.46 13.66
N ILE A 63 13.05 -15.32 13.05
CA ILE A 63 13.26 -15.37 11.61
C ILE A 63 12.97 -16.77 11.07
N THR A 64 12.44 -16.84 9.84
CA THR A 64 12.19 -18.09 9.10
C THR A 64 12.72 -17.92 7.67
N PRO A 65 13.88 -18.52 7.33
CA PRO A 65 14.46 -18.40 6.00
C PRO A 65 13.70 -19.30 5.00
N HIS A 66 13.62 -18.85 3.74
CA HIS A 66 13.07 -19.63 2.64
C HIS A 66 13.99 -19.56 1.41
N ILE A 67 14.15 -20.68 0.71
CA ILE A 67 14.96 -20.82 -0.50
C ILE A 67 14.06 -20.57 -1.71
N VAL A 68 14.27 -19.43 -2.37
CA VAL A 68 13.66 -19.15 -3.68
C VAL A 68 14.48 -19.84 -4.77
N ARG A 69 13.81 -20.66 -5.57
CA ARG A 69 14.39 -21.24 -6.79
C ARG A 69 14.03 -20.34 -7.96
N ALA A 70 15.02 -20.00 -8.79
CA ALA A 70 14.76 -19.27 -10.03
C ALA A 70 13.83 -20.11 -10.92
N LEU A 71 12.85 -19.45 -11.53
CA LEU A 71 11.96 -20.10 -12.49
C LEU A 71 12.81 -20.58 -13.65
N GLU A 72 12.80 -21.89 -13.90
CA GLU A 72 13.47 -22.46 -15.06
C GLU A 72 12.71 -21.96 -16.29
N LEU A 73 13.33 -21.03 -17.02
CA LEU A 73 12.78 -20.50 -18.26
C LEU A 73 12.62 -21.69 -19.22
N PRO A 74 11.40 -22.05 -19.64
CA PRO A 74 11.22 -23.16 -20.57
C PRO A 74 12.00 -22.85 -21.86
N PRO A 75 12.66 -23.86 -22.46
CA PRO A 75 13.40 -23.69 -23.70
C PRO A 75 12.51 -23.06 -24.77
N VAL A 76 13.12 -22.21 -25.61
CA VAL A 76 12.45 -21.40 -26.65
C VAL A 76 11.55 -22.22 -27.58
N ASP A 77 11.81 -23.52 -27.74
CA ASP A 77 11.01 -24.43 -28.55
C ASP A 77 9.55 -24.58 -28.05
N ASP A 78 9.29 -24.42 -26.75
CA ASP A 78 7.93 -24.49 -26.18
C ASP A 78 7.17 -23.15 -26.26
N GLN A 79 7.81 -22.07 -26.72
CA GLN A 79 7.21 -20.74 -26.87
C GLN A 79 6.68 -20.47 -28.29
N ALA A 80 6.73 -21.48 -29.17
CA ALA A 80 6.21 -21.37 -30.53
C ALA A 80 4.68 -21.36 -30.54
N PHE A 81 4.09 -20.15 -30.48
CA PHE A 81 2.68 -19.95 -30.78
C PHE A 81 2.44 -20.22 -32.27
N TRP A 82 1.74 -21.30 -32.59
CA TRP A 82 1.33 -21.64 -33.95
C TRP A 82 0.22 -20.67 -34.41
N SER A 83 0.59 -19.51 -34.93
CA SER A 83 -0.33 -18.65 -35.68
C SER A 83 -0.33 -19.08 -37.15
N GLY A 84 -1.04 -20.16 -37.46
CA GLY A 84 -1.42 -20.51 -38.83
C GLY A 84 -2.87 -20.12 -39.09
N THR A 85 -3.16 -19.51 -40.25
CA THR A 85 -4.52 -19.56 -40.80
C THR A 85 -4.72 -20.93 -41.44
N GLU A 86 -5.92 -21.50 -41.30
CA GLU A 86 -6.32 -22.89 -41.60
C GLU A 86 -5.94 -23.46 -42.99
N GLU A 87 -5.47 -22.62 -43.92
CA GLU A 87 -5.22 -23.03 -45.31
C GLU A 87 -3.74 -23.24 -45.69
N ALA A 88 -2.75 -22.91 -44.84
CA ALA A 88 -1.34 -23.17 -45.19
C ALA A 88 -0.41 -23.37 -43.97
N TYR A 89 0.13 -24.59 -43.81
CA TYR A 89 1.21 -24.89 -42.86
C TYR A 89 2.57 -24.55 -43.52
N GLY A 90 3.25 -23.52 -43.02
CA GLY A 90 4.59 -23.11 -43.50
C GLY A 90 5.64 -23.12 -42.39
N LEU A 91 6.78 -23.79 -42.62
CA LEU A 91 7.90 -23.88 -41.66
C LEU A 91 8.89 -22.70 -41.75
N LYS A 92 8.42 -21.49 -42.05
CA LYS A 92 9.30 -20.33 -42.29
C LYS A 92 8.89 -19.14 -41.42
N GLN A 93 9.80 -18.70 -40.53
CA GLN A 93 9.67 -17.43 -39.82
C GLN A 93 9.55 -16.27 -40.81
N LEU A 94 8.50 -15.48 -40.69
CA LEU A 94 8.22 -14.36 -41.59
C LEU A 94 9.10 -13.11 -41.32
N PHE A 95 9.84 -13.09 -40.21
CA PHE A 95 10.74 -11.97 -39.88
C PHE A 95 12.04 -12.51 -39.29
N PRO A 96 13.12 -12.60 -40.09
CA PRO A 96 14.46 -12.68 -39.54
C PRO A 96 14.83 -11.30 -38.97
N ASP A 97 15.14 -11.26 -37.68
CA ASP A 97 15.80 -10.13 -37.02
C ASP A 97 17.15 -9.86 -37.68
N THR A 98 17.20 -8.84 -38.53
CA THR A 98 18.46 -8.15 -38.84
C THR A 98 18.19 -6.66 -38.84
N GLY A 99 18.68 -5.99 -37.80
CA GLY A 99 18.70 -4.54 -37.74
C GLY A 99 19.47 -3.93 -38.91
N ALA A 100 18.86 -2.94 -39.55
CA ALA A 100 19.50 -1.79 -40.17
C ALA A 100 18.40 -0.93 -40.78
N GLY A 101 18.16 0.24 -40.21
CA GLY A 101 17.22 1.19 -40.78
C GLY A 101 17.65 1.60 -42.19
N LYS A 102 16.72 1.52 -43.15
CA LYS A 102 16.70 2.41 -44.30
C LYS A 102 15.36 2.32 -45.05
N GLY A 103 14.77 3.50 -45.27
CA GLY A 103 13.92 3.73 -46.44
C GLY A 103 12.43 3.62 -46.22
N ILE A 104 11.84 4.65 -45.62
CA ILE A 104 10.55 5.14 -46.11
C ILE A 104 10.76 5.66 -47.55
N SER A 105 10.16 5.02 -48.55
CA SER A 105 9.79 5.69 -49.80
C SER A 105 8.91 4.80 -50.67
N GLY A 106 7.80 5.37 -51.14
CA GLY A 106 7.33 5.04 -52.49
C GLY A 106 5.87 4.64 -52.65
N ALA A 107 5.00 5.65 -52.72
CA ALA A 107 3.95 5.85 -53.73
C ALA A 107 2.76 4.85 -53.88
N ALA A 108 1.57 5.44 -53.81
CA ALA A 108 0.25 4.87 -54.12
C ALA A 108 0.04 4.57 -55.64
N PRO A 109 -1.10 3.96 -56.07
CA PRO A 109 -2.36 4.69 -56.14
C PRO A 109 -3.60 3.90 -55.69
N MET A 110 -4.63 4.67 -55.32
CA MET A 110 -5.99 4.24 -55.09
C MET A 110 -6.58 3.53 -56.32
N ARG A 111 -7.40 2.51 -56.08
CA ARG A 111 -8.50 2.14 -56.97
C ARG A 111 -9.78 2.06 -56.13
N PRO A 112 -10.88 2.71 -56.55
CA PRO A 112 -12.12 2.77 -55.77
C PRO A 112 -12.89 1.47 -55.97
N THR A 113 -13.25 0.81 -54.88
CA THR A 113 -14.20 -0.33 -54.91
C THR A 113 -15.57 0.16 -54.44
N PRO A 114 -16.68 -0.22 -55.11
CA PRO A 114 -18.00 0.38 -54.89
C PRO A 114 -18.57 0.01 -53.53
N ALA A 115 -19.26 0.95 -52.90
CA ALA A 115 -20.10 0.70 -51.73
C ALA A 115 -21.29 -0.21 -52.14
N PRO A 116 -21.53 -1.33 -51.42
CA PRO A 116 -22.77 -2.08 -51.57
C PRO A 116 -23.93 -1.31 -50.91
N PRO A 117 -25.09 -1.18 -51.58
CA PRO A 117 -26.28 -0.59 -51.02
C PRO A 117 -27.05 -1.63 -50.18
N GLY A 118 -27.52 -1.23 -48.99
CA GLY A 118 -28.49 -2.01 -48.23
C GLY A 118 -28.14 -2.16 -46.77
N ALA A 119 -28.74 -1.31 -45.94
CA ALA A 119 -28.82 -1.51 -44.50
C ALA A 119 -29.49 -2.86 -44.17
N PRO A 120 -29.00 -3.59 -43.16
CA PRO A 120 -29.86 -4.32 -42.24
C PRO A 120 -30.21 -3.40 -41.06
N SER A 121 -31.50 -3.45 -40.72
CA SER A 121 -32.16 -2.90 -39.55
C SER A 121 -31.45 -3.26 -38.22
N PRO A 122 -31.81 -2.63 -37.09
CA PRO A 122 -31.03 -2.59 -35.86
C PRO A 122 -30.87 -4.00 -35.27
N ALA A 123 -29.69 -4.26 -34.70
CA ALA A 123 -29.51 -5.42 -33.83
C ALA A 123 -30.60 -5.37 -32.73
N PRO A 124 -31.25 -6.51 -32.41
CA PRO A 124 -32.24 -6.55 -31.35
C PRO A 124 -31.56 -6.13 -30.05
N SER A 125 -32.03 -5.03 -29.46
CA SER A 125 -31.75 -4.71 -28.07
C SER A 125 -32.25 -5.88 -27.23
N SER A 126 -31.31 -6.70 -26.77
CA SER A 126 -31.55 -7.76 -25.80
C SER A 126 -32.33 -7.17 -24.62
N PRO A 127 -33.52 -7.67 -24.29
CA PRO A 127 -34.16 -7.29 -23.04
C PRO A 127 -33.33 -7.91 -21.92
N GLY A 128 -32.55 -7.07 -21.22
CA GLY A 128 -31.84 -7.47 -20.01
C GLY A 128 -30.32 -7.53 -20.13
N SER A 129 -29.67 -6.51 -20.67
CA SER A 129 -28.39 -6.09 -20.07
C SER A 129 -28.72 -5.44 -18.73
N GLN A 130 -29.04 -6.27 -17.72
CA GLN A 130 -28.71 -5.87 -16.36
C GLN A 130 -27.21 -5.61 -16.39
N VAL A 131 -26.81 -4.33 -16.37
CA VAL A 131 -25.46 -3.96 -15.95
C VAL A 131 -25.25 -4.77 -14.67
N PRO A 132 -24.29 -5.72 -14.61
CA PRO A 132 -24.01 -6.42 -13.38
C PRO A 132 -23.91 -5.34 -12.30
N ARG A 133 -24.70 -5.41 -11.23
CA ARG A 133 -24.58 -4.43 -10.14
C ARG A 133 -23.14 -4.51 -9.67
N GLN A 134 -22.34 -3.57 -10.17
CA GLN A 134 -20.94 -3.51 -9.85
C GLN A 134 -20.92 -3.28 -8.34
N PRO A 135 -20.26 -4.15 -7.55
CA PRO A 135 -20.15 -3.95 -6.12
C PRO A 135 -19.70 -2.51 -5.86
N PRO A 136 -20.20 -1.84 -4.82
CA PRO A 136 -19.75 -0.49 -4.50
C PRO A 136 -18.23 -0.49 -4.42
N LEU A 137 -17.58 0.20 -5.36
CA LEU A 137 -16.13 0.35 -5.38
C LEU A 137 -15.79 1.44 -4.37
N GLY A 138 -15.02 1.08 -3.35
CA GLY A 138 -14.38 2.06 -2.50
C GLY A 138 -13.38 2.88 -3.32
N VAL A 139 -13.23 4.15 -2.99
CA VAL A 139 -12.20 5.01 -3.61
C VAL A 139 -11.32 5.55 -2.51
N LEU A 140 -10.01 5.34 -2.65
CA LEU A 140 -9.01 5.96 -1.79
C LEU A 140 -8.43 7.18 -2.50
N SER A 141 -8.22 8.26 -1.78
CA SER A 141 -7.69 9.52 -2.32
C SER A 141 -6.69 10.13 -1.35
N LEU A 142 -5.68 10.81 -1.88
CA LEU A 142 -4.72 11.56 -1.08
C LEU A 142 -5.19 13.01 -0.96
N LEU A 143 -5.26 13.50 0.28
CA LEU A 143 -5.58 14.89 0.57
C LEU A 143 -4.39 15.56 1.31
N PRO A 144 -3.95 16.75 0.88
CA PRO A 144 -4.27 17.36 -0.41
C PRO A 144 -3.69 16.53 -1.59
N PRO A 145 -4.33 16.55 -2.78
CA PRO A 145 -3.85 15.82 -3.94
C PRO A 145 -2.57 16.42 -4.51
N ASP A 146 -2.41 17.73 -4.45
CA ASP A 146 -1.18 18.44 -4.81
C ASP A 146 -0.65 19.20 -3.59
N ARG A 147 0.56 18.88 -3.15
CA ARG A 147 1.21 19.57 -2.03
C ARG A 147 2.55 20.16 -2.45
N THR A 148 2.78 21.42 -2.10
CA THR A 148 4.12 22.04 -2.24
C THR A 148 4.73 22.21 -0.85
N ALA A 149 6.03 21.92 -0.72
CA ALA A 149 6.77 21.97 0.53
C ALA A 149 8.21 22.42 0.29
N SER A 150 8.86 22.96 1.33
CA SER A 150 10.28 23.29 1.27
C SER A 150 11.16 22.10 1.67
N VAL A 151 12.39 22.03 1.16
CA VAL A 151 13.38 21.02 1.61
C VAL A 151 13.50 21.03 3.14
N GLY A 152 13.35 19.87 3.77
CA GLY A 152 13.37 19.67 5.22
C GLY A 152 12.00 19.81 5.91
N GLU A 153 10.95 20.25 5.22
CA GLU A 153 9.59 20.36 5.75
C GLU A 153 8.96 18.96 5.95
N GLU A 154 8.22 18.79 7.04
CA GLU A 154 7.36 17.62 7.25
C GLU A 154 6.00 17.84 6.58
N ILE A 155 5.64 16.92 5.72
CA ILE A 155 4.45 16.94 4.89
C ILE A 155 3.48 15.88 5.40
N ARG A 156 2.22 16.25 5.61
CA ARG A 156 1.16 15.32 6.00
C ARG A 156 0.19 15.15 4.84
N LEU A 157 -0.03 13.89 4.46
CA LEU A 157 -0.97 13.48 3.43
C LEU A 157 -2.00 12.55 4.05
N ASP A 158 -3.25 12.96 4.03
CA ASP A 158 -4.37 12.17 4.53
C ASP A 158 -4.84 11.20 3.45
N VAL A 159 -4.99 9.93 3.83
CA VAL A 159 -5.57 8.89 2.98
C VAL A 159 -7.07 8.86 3.27
N LEU A 160 -7.87 9.53 2.44
CA LEU A 160 -9.33 9.54 2.52
C LEU A 160 -9.89 8.30 1.81
N VAL A 161 -10.79 7.56 2.46
CA VAL A 161 -11.61 6.54 1.79
C VAL A 161 -13.03 7.06 1.61
N THR A 162 -13.65 6.74 0.47
CA THR A 162 -15.03 7.08 0.13
C THR A 162 -15.75 5.82 -0.36
N ASN A 163 -17.04 5.67 -0.01
CA ASN A 163 -17.90 4.60 -0.53
C ASN A 163 -17.38 3.17 -0.24
N ILE A 164 -16.76 2.97 0.93
CA ILE A 164 -16.32 1.65 1.39
C ILE A 164 -17.36 1.06 2.35
N GLU A 165 -17.59 -0.25 2.25
CA GLU A 165 -18.53 -1.00 3.09
C GLU A 165 -17.81 -2.02 3.97
N ASP A 166 -18.18 -2.05 5.25
CA ASP A 166 -17.73 -3.02 6.27
C ASP A 166 -16.20 -3.18 6.40
N LEU A 167 -15.40 -2.14 6.16
CA LEU A 167 -13.94 -2.24 6.22
C LEU A 167 -13.45 -2.53 7.65
N ALA A 168 -12.68 -3.61 7.82
CA ALA A 168 -12.09 -3.99 9.10
C ALA A 168 -10.56 -4.13 9.04
N GLU A 169 -10.03 -4.73 7.98
CA GLU A 169 -8.61 -4.90 7.78
C GLU A 169 -8.22 -4.47 6.36
N GLY A 170 -6.96 -4.08 6.17
CA GLY A 170 -6.49 -3.75 4.84
C GLY A 170 -4.98 -3.60 4.74
N THR A 171 -4.44 -3.92 3.58
CA THR A 171 -3.05 -3.63 3.20
C THR A 171 -3.06 -2.69 2.01
N LEU A 172 -2.43 -1.53 2.19
CA LEU A 172 -2.24 -0.51 1.19
C LEU A 172 -0.74 -0.42 0.88
N THR A 173 -0.39 -0.27 -0.40
CA THR A 173 0.98 0.01 -0.82
C THR A 173 1.04 1.43 -1.32
N ILE A 174 1.85 2.27 -0.69
CA ILE A 174 2.07 3.65 -1.08
C ILE A 174 3.39 3.71 -1.85
N SER A 175 3.37 4.17 -3.09
CA SER A 175 4.60 4.41 -3.86
C SER A 175 4.90 5.91 -3.93
N TYR A 176 6.17 6.27 -3.79
CA TYR A 176 6.70 7.63 -3.82
C TYR A 176 8.12 7.65 -4.38
N ASP A 177 8.68 8.82 -4.70
CA ASP A 177 10.09 8.95 -5.10
C ASP A 177 10.98 9.14 -3.85
N PRO A 178 11.86 8.16 -3.52
CA PRO A 178 12.69 8.20 -2.32
C PRO A 178 13.87 9.19 -2.39
N LYS A 179 14.13 9.77 -3.58
CA LYS A 179 15.13 10.84 -3.74
C LYS A 179 14.57 12.17 -3.22
N VAL A 180 13.32 12.45 -3.58
CA VAL A 180 12.62 13.70 -3.26
C VAL A 180 12.00 13.66 -1.87
N LEU A 181 11.40 12.53 -1.47
CA LEU A 181 10.71 12.38 -0.19
C LEU A 181 11.30 11.22 0.64
N GLU A 182 11.15 11.32 1.95
CA GLU A 182 11.41 10.22 2.89
C GLU A 182 10.19 9.99 3.76
N PHE A 183 9.68 8.75 3.78
CA PHE A 183 8.63 8.37 4.71
C PHE A 183 9.15 8.38 6.15
N ARG A 184 8.45 9.08 7.05
CA ARG A 184 8.79 9.12 8.47
C ARG A 184 7.95 8.14 9.27
N GLN A 185 6.64 8.29 9.17
CA GLN A 185 5.66 7.54 9.96
C GLN A 185 4.26 7.68 9.37
N ALA A 186 3.35 6.81 9.77
CA ALA A 186 1.93 6.97 9.52
C ALA A 186 1.19 7.01 10.86
N PHE A 187 0.12 7.80 10.88
CA PHE A 187 -0.78 7.91 12.01
C PHE A 187 -2.12 7.26 11.67
N GLU A 188 -2.77 6.72 12.69
CA GLU A 188 -4.12 6.18 12.57
C GLU A 188 -5.12 7.28 12.25
N GLY A 189 -6.03 7.01 11.30
CA GLY A 189 -7.12 7.92 10.96
C GLY A 189 -8.41 7.59 11.71
N GLU A 190 -9.24 8.62 11.89
CA GLU A 190 -10.54 8.55 12.57
C GLU A 190 -11.51 7.52 11.96
N PHE A 191 -11.36 7.16 10.68
CA PHE A 191 -12.29 6.25 10.01
C PHE A 191 -12.40 4.90 10.72
N LEU A 192 -11.28 4.25 11.03
CA LEU A 192 -11.29 2.91 11.63
C LEU A 192 -11.57 2.91 13.14
N MET A 193 -11.52 4.08 13.78
CA MET A 193 -11.72 4.23 15.23
C MET A 193 -13.21 4.41 15.61
N ARG A 194 -14.11 4.60 14.64
CA ARG A 194 -15.53 4.90 14.89
C ARG A 194 -16.32 3.80 15.60
N GLU A 195 -15.93 2.54 15.43
CA GLU A 195 -16.63 1.37 15.97
C GLU A 195 -15.69 0.48 16.81
N GLY A 196 -14.61 1.05 17.37
CA GLY A 196 -13.66 0.32 18.22
C GLY A 196 -12.23 0.85 18.12
N THR A 197 -11.26 0.04 18.53
CA THR A 197 -9.83 0.34 18.34
C THR A 197 -9.37 -0.14 16.97
N ALA A 198 -8.38 0.55 16.41
CA ALA A 198 -7.69 0.18 15.20
C ALA A 198 -6.20 0.43 15.40
N SER A 199 -5.36 -0.32 14.71
CA SER A 199 -3.92 -0.13 14.72
C SER A 199 -3.42 -0.02 13.30
N VAL A 200 -2.52 0.94 13.06
CA VAL A 200 -1.81 1.08 11.79
C VAL A 200 -0.36 0.67 11.99
N THR A 201 0.09 -0.27 11.17
CA THR A 201 1.49 -0.68 11.11
C THR A 201 2.05 -0.38 9.74
N THR A 202 3.31 0.03 9.68
CA THR A 202 3.96 0.41 8.42
C THR A 202 5.29 -0.29 8.24
N ALA A 203 5.54 -0.75 7.02
CA ALA A 203 6.84 -1.26 6.58
C ALA A 203 7.28 -0.47 5.35
N ALA A 204 8.24 0.44 5.54
CA ALA A 204 8.80 1.25 4.48
C ALA A 204 10.05 0.59 3.87
N ASN A 205 10.14 0.59 2.55
CA ASN A 205 11.34 0.24 1.81
C ASN A 205 11.86 1.50 1.08
N PRO A 206 12.82 2.23 1.68
CA PRO A 206 13.37 3.45 1.09
C PRO A 206 14.19 3.20 -0.18
N ALA A 207 14.64 1.97 -0.44
CA ALA A 207 15.37 1.65 -1.68
C ALA A 207 14.43 1.61 -2.89
N THR A 208 13.20 1.13 -2.70
CA THR A 208 12.19 1.00 -3.77
C THR A 208 11.16 2.13 -3.78
N GLY A 209 11.16 3.01 -2.77
CA GLY A 209 10.17 4.08 -2.67
C GLY A 209 8.76 3.57 -2.37
N THR A 210 8.64 2.47 -1.62
CA THR A 210 7.34 1.88 -1.28
C THR A 210 7.12 1.81 0.23
N VAL A 211 5.89 2.02 0.67
CA VAL A 211 5.45 1.84 2.06
C VAL A 211 4.25 0.91 2.08
N ALA A 212 4.38 -0.25 2.71
CA ALA A 212 3.24 -1.07 3.03
C ALA A 212 2.59 -0.54 4.32
N VAL A 213 1.32 -0.16 4.24
CA VAL A 213 0.50 0.32 5.36
C VAL A 213 -0.55 -0.75 5.62
N ARG A 214 -0.46 -1.39 6.78
CA ARG A 214 -1.40 -2.42 7.22
C ARG A 214 -2.28 -1.87 8.33
N LEU A 215 -3.58 -1.93 8.07
CA LEU A 215 -4.65 -1.51 8.95
C LEU A 215 -5.26 -2.77 9.55
N THR A 216 -5.27 -2.85 10.87
CA THR A 216 -5.81 -4.01 11.59
C THR A 216 -6.77 -3.54 12.66
N ARG A 217 -7.92 -4.22 12.79
CA ARG A 217 -8.83 -4.07 13.91
C ARG A 217 -8.91 -5.36 14.72
N PRO A 218 -9.19 -5.29 16.03
CA PRO A 218 -9.34 -6.49 16.85
C PRO A 218 -10.40 -7.44 16.30
N GLU A 219 -10.16 -8.75 16.40
CA GLU A 219 -11.14 -9.76 15.98
C GLU A 219 -12.48 -9.56 16.70
N GLY A 220 -13.59 -9.68 15.95
CA GLY A 220 -14.95 -9.45 16.46
C GLY A 220 -15.43 -8.00 16.39
N SER A 221 -14.59 -7.05 15.97
CA SER A 221 -15.00 -5.67 15.71
C SER A 221 -15.87 -5.57 14.45
N LYS A 222 -16.98 -4.81 14.50
CA LYS A 222 -17.82 -4.51 13.32
C LYS A 222 -17.04 -3.66 12.32
N GLY A 223 -17.12 -3.92 11.03
CA GLY A 223 -16.44 -3.11 10.02
C GLY A 223 -17.04 -1.71 9.91
N VAL A 224 -16.23 -0.75 9.46
CA VAL A 224 -16.69 0.63 9.28
C VAL A 224 -17.11 0.86 7.84
N THR A 225 -18.26 1.51 7.67
CA THR A 225 -18.82 1.89 6.37
C THR A 225 -18.86 3.40 6.22
N GLY A 226 -18.66 3.90 5.00
CA GLY A 226 -18.87 5.30 4.63
C GLY A 226 -17.59 5.97 4.12
N THR A 227 -17.38 7.21 4.56
CA THR A 227 -16.27 8.07 4.10
C THR A 227 -15.49 8.61 5.29
N GLY A 228 -14.16 8.72 5.17
CA GLY A 228 -13.30 9.36 6.18
C GLY A 228 -11.82 9.02 6.03
N VAL A 229 -10.98 9.62 6.87
CA VAL A 229 -9.52 9.45 6.81
C VAL A 229 -9.12 8.11 7.42
N LEU A 230 -8.46 7.25 6.64
CA LEU A 230 -7.94 5.95 7.07
C LEU A 230 -6.63 6.07 7.84
N ALA A 231 -5.72 6.90 7.33
CA ALA A 231 -4.41 7.13 7.90
C ALA A 231 -3.86 8.47 7.42
N THR A 232 -3.00 9.09 8.23
CA THR A 232 -2.24 10.28 7.83
C THR A 232 -0.78 9.88 7.67
N LEU A 233 -0.25 10.05 6.47
CA LEU A 233 1.13 9.72 6.13
C LEU A 233 2.01 10.95 6.31
N ALA A 234 3.09 10.82 7.08
CA ALA A 234 4.09 11.86 7.27
C ALA A 234 5.34 11.57 6.43
N PHE A 235 5.66 12.50 5.55
CA PHE A 235 6.87 12.49 4.72
C PHE A 235 7.75 13.69 5.09
N VAL A 236 9.06 13.59 4.88
CA VAL A 236 9.96 14.74 4.92
C VAL A 236 10.53 14.99 3.53
N ALA A 237 10.52 16.25 3.12
CA ALA A 237 11.15 16.69 1.88
C ALA A 237 12.68 16.62 1.99
N LYS A 238 13.33 15.91 1.07
CA LYS A 238 14.79 15.74 1.07
C LYS A 238 15.49 16.54 -0.02
N GLU A 239 15.00 16.43 -1.24
CA GLU A 239 15.60 17.05 -2.41
C GLU A 239 14.54 17.81 -3.21
N PRO A 240 14.89 18.94 -3.85
CA PRO A 240 13.99 19.64 -4.75
C PRO A 240 13.58 18.74 -5.92
N GLY A 241 12.29 18.69 -6.21
CA GLY A 241 11.75 17.80 -7.24
C GLY A 241 10.25 17.55 -7.10
N ALA A 242 9.67 16.83 -8.05
CA ALA A 242 8.29 16.38 -7.98
C ALA A 242 8.27 14.87 -7.70
N SER A 243 7.60 14.48 -6.61
CA SER A 243 7.36 13.10 -6.24
C SER A 243 5.87 12.76 -6.43
N PRO A 244 5.50 11.98 -7.45
CA PRO A 244 4.16 11.41 -7.51
C PRO A 244 3.98 10.43 -6.34
N VAL A 245 2.85 10.53 -5.65
CA VAL A 245 2.48 9.63 -4.56
C VAL A 245 1.23 8.87 -5.00
N ALA A 246 1.32 7.56 -5.10
CA ALA A 246 0.20 6.72 -5.53
C ALA A 246 -0.18 5.71 -4.45
N ILE A 247 -1.48 5.51 -4.28
CA ILE A 247 -2.03 4.46 -3.44
C ILE A 247 -2.34 3.27 -4.35
N GLN A 248 -1.82 2.10 -4.01
CA GLN A 248 -2.24 0.83 -4.57
C GLN A 248 -2.91 0.01 -3.48
N THR A 249 -4.17 -0.36 -3.72
CA THR A 249 -4.89 -1.26 -2.84
C THR A 249 -4.40 -2.69 -3.08
N SER A 250 -3.76 -3.29 -2.08
CA SER A 250 -3.29 -4.69 -2.21
C SER A 250 -4.42 -5.65 -1.84
N GLN A 251 -5.01 -5.45 -0.67
CA GLN A 251 -6.14 -6.24 -0.20
C GLN A 251 -6.89 -5.46 0.87
N LEU A 252 -8.20 -5.29 0.72
CA LEU A 252 -9.07 -4.81 1.79
C LEU A 252 -9.99 -5.95 2.20
N LEU A 253 -10.29 -6.06 3.48
CA LEU A 253 -11.11 -7.11 4.03
C LEU A 253 -12.21 -6.53 4.91
N SER A 254 -13.36 -7.18 4.86
CA SER A 254 -14.48 -6.89 5.73
C SER A 254 -14.29 -7.49 7.12
N ALA A 255 -15.17 -7.18 8.07
CA ALA A 255 -15.15 -7.82 9.40
C ALA A 255 -15.36 -9.35 9.31
N ALA A 256 -16.05 -9.81 8.28
CA ALA A 256 -16.23 -11.23 7.97
C ALA A 256 -15.05 -11.84 7.19
N LYS A 257 -13.92 -11.12 7.06
CA LYS A 257 -12.74 -11.52 6.26
C LYS A 257 -13.04 -11.69 4.76
N ALA A 258 -14.12 -11.09 4.26
CA ALA A 258 -14.45 -11.09 2.83
C ALA A 258 -13.67 -9.99 2.09
N PRO A 259 -13.17 -10.23 0.86
CA PRO A 259 -12.42 -9.22 0.12
C PRO A 259 -13.30 -8.03 -0.29
N LEU A 260 -12.80 -6.83 -0.07
CA LEU A 260 -13.40 -5.57 -0.48
C LEU A 260 -12.60 -4.99 -1.65
N SER A 261 -13.31 -4.44 -2.63
CA SER A 261 -12.69 -3.79 -3.79
C SER A 261 -12.63 -2.29 -3.58
N ALA A 262 -11.43 -1.72 -3.72
CA ALA A 262 -11.27 -0.27 -3.74
C ALA A 262 -10.16 0.17 -4.70
N THR A 263 -10.38 1.30 -5.36
CA THR A 263 -9.42 1.91 -6.28
C THR A 263 -8.57 2.94 -5.53
N GLY A 264 -7.26 2.81 -5.65
CA GLY A 264 -6.31 3.75 -5.07
C GLY A 264 -6.11 4.99 -5.95
N GLY A 265 -6.14 6.16 -5.34
CA GLY A 265 -5.89 7.45 -5.98
C GLY A 265 -4.41 7.80 -6.06
N GLN A 266 -4.13 8.90 -6.75
CA GLN A 266 -2.79 9.45 -6.89
C GLN A 266 -2.79 10.93 -6.51
N GLY A 267 -1.63 11.41 -6.06
CA GLY A 267 -1.35 12.79 -5.75
C GLY A 267 0.08 13.12 -6.15
N ASN A 268 0.48 14.38 -5.98
CA ASN A 268 1.79 14.87 -6.36
C ASN A 268 2.33 15.82 -5.30
N VAL A 269 3.56 15.59 -4.88
CA VAL A 269 4.25 16.44 -3.92
C VAL A 269 5.41 17.13 -4.62
N ARG A 270 5.44 18.46 -4.56
CA ARG A 270 6.50 19.29 -5.13
C ARG A 270 7.36 19.87 -4.02
N VAL A 271 8.66 19.66 -4.12
CA VAL A 271 9.65 20.20 -3.19
C VAL A 271 10.40 21.34 -3.88
N GLN A 272 10.47 22.48 -3.21
CA GLN A 272 11.16 23.70 -3.67
C GLN A 272 12.26 24.14 -2.70
#